data_AF-A0A838L702-F1
#
_entry.id   AF-A0A838L702-F1
#
_cell.length_a   1.000
_cell.length_b   1.000
_cell.length_c   1.000
_cell.angle_alpha   90.00
_cell.angle_beta   90.00
_cell.angle_gamma   90.00
#
_symmetry.space_group_name_H-M   'P 1'
#
loop_
_entity.id
_entity.type
_entity.pdbx_description
1 polymer ?
#
loop_
_entity_poly.entity_id
_entity_poly.type
_entity_poly.pdbx_seq_one_letter_code
_entity_poly.pdbx_strand_id
1 'polypeptide(L)'
;MIAQRVAAVAVFAMFASAPLFAQDAAPAAPTAAPAPPAKPVKEKKVCRSEAVLGSNLPNVTCHTKGEWAAIDGQNRANVQNMRDAGGFTPH
;
A
#
# COMPACT_ATOMS: atom_id res chain seq x y z
N MET A 1 -38.21 -36.39 -13.61
CA MET A 1 -39.53 -36.44 -14.26
C MET A 1 -39.50 -35.38 -15.35
N ILE A 2 -39.11 -35.77 -16.57
CA ILE A 2 -40.03 -36.14 -17.65
C ILE A 2 -40.98 -34.98 -17.92
N ALA A 3 -40.65 -34.24 -18.98
CA ALA A 3 -41.56 -33.79 -20.03
C ALA A 3 -43.00 -33.50 -19.62
N GLN A 4 -43.43 -32.27 -19.85
CA GLN A 4 -44.66 -32.03 -20.61
C GLN A 4 -44.63 -30.56 -21.07
N ARG A 5 -44.23 -30.27 -22.31
CA ARG A 5 -44.97 -30.47 -23.56
C ARG A 5 -46.24 -29.63 -23.63
N VAL A 6 -46.26 -28.82 -24.70
CA VAL A 6 -47.45 -28.41 -25.48
C VAL A 6 -48.16 -27.22 -24.84
N ALA A 7 -47.89 -25.98 -25.27
CA ALA A 7 -48.36 -25.35 -26.51
C ALA A 7 -49.88 -25.12 -26.54
N ALA A 8 -50.25 -23.97 -27.10
CA ALA A 8 -51.60 -23.41 -27.25
C ALA A 8 -52.17 -22.86 -25.91
N VAL A 9 -52.47 -21.57 -25.78
CA VAL A 9 -53.46 -20.79 -26.54
C VAL A 9 -52.91 -19.36 -26.69
N ALA A 10 -52.41 -18.94 -27.85
CA ALA A 10 -53.13 -18.46 -29.01
C ALA A 10 -54.05 -17.26 -28.74
N VAL A 11 -53.71 -16.16 -29.41
CA VAL A 11 -54.56 -15.01 -29.78
C VAL A 11 -54.70 -13.93 -28.70
N PHE A 12 -53.92 -12.86 -28.85
CA PHE A 12 -54.53 -11.55 -29.10
C PHE A 12 -53.58 -10.66 -29.90
N ALA A 13 -54.11 -10.19 -31.03
CA ALA A 13 -53.44 -9.32 -31.99
C ALA A 13 -53.27 -7.90 -31.43
N MET A 14 -52.10 -7.31 -31.66
CA MET A 14 -51.91 -5.86 -31.79
C MET A 14 -50.61 -5.65 -32.60
N PHE A 15 -50.73 -5.39 -33.90
CA PHE A 15 -50.53 -4.06 -34.50
C PHE A 15 -49.24 -3.39 -33.98
N ALA A 16 -48.11 -3.61 -34.64
CA ALA A 16 -47.61 -2.87 -35.81
C ALA A 16 -46.82 -1.61 -35.43
N SER A 17 -45.50 -1.72 -35.52
CA SER A 17 -44.60 -0.68 -36.05
C SER A 17 -43.15 -1.14 -35.88
N ALA A 18 -42.51 -1.55 -36.97
CA ALA A 18 -41.07 -1.65 -37.04
C ALA A 18 -40.48 -0.25 -37.28
N PRO A 19 -39.37 0.08 -36.61
CA PRO A 19 -38.30 0.78 -37.28
C PRO A 19 -37.04 -0.09 -37.25
N LEU A 20 -36.62 -0.43 -38.46
CA LEU A 20 -35.31 -0.93 -38.80
C LEU A 20 -34.26 0.12 -38.40
N PHE A 21 -33.59 -0.06 -37.27
CA PHE A 21 -32.38 0.70 -36.95
C PHE A 21 -31.16 -0.19 -37.16
N ALA A 22 -30.42 0.12 -38.22
CA ALA A 22 -29.08 -0.34 -38.48
C ALA A 22 -28.20 -0.05 -37.26
N GLN A 23 -27.68 -1.11 -36.63
CA GLN A 23 -26.67 -0.97 -35.59
C GLN A 23 -25.31 -0.85 -36.26
N ASP A 24 -24.89 0.40 -36.41
CA ASP A 24 -23.52 0.77 -36.75
C ASP A 24 -22.58 0.14 -35.71
N ALA A 25 -21.73 -0.78 -36.16
CA ALA A 25 -20.78 -1.48 -35.31
C ALA A 25 -19.67 -0.52 -34.89
N ALA A 26 -19.85 0.12 -33.73
CA ALA A 26 -18.80 0.92 -33.10
C ALA A 26 -17.64 0.01 -32.66
N PRO A 27 -16.37 0.36 -32.98
CA PRO A 27 -15.23 -0.43 -32.53
C PRO A 27 -15.10 -0.31 -31.01
N ALA A 28 -15.10 -1.44 -30.32
CA ALA A 28 -14.91 -1.51 -28.88
C ALA A 28 -13.54 -0.93 -28.51
N ALA A 29 -13.55 0.11 -27.68
CA ALA A 29 -12.33 0.70 -27.12
C ALA A 29 -11.60 -0.32 -26.23
N PRO A 30 -10.25 -0.36 -26.24
CA PRO A 30 -9.50 -1.28 -25.41
C PRO A 30 -9.67 -0.92 -23.93
N THR A 31 -10.27 -1.82 -23.17
CA THR A 31 -10.33 -1.74 -21.71
C THR A 31 -8.91 -1.74 -21.16
N ALA A 32 -8.51 -0.65 -20.51
CA ALA A 32 -7.22 -0.54 -19.85
C ALA A 32 -7.11 -1.60 -18.75
N ALA A 33 -6.10 -2.46 -18.85
CA ALA A 33 -5.81 -3.46 -17.84
C ALA A 33 -5.40 -2.79 -16.51
N PRO A 34 -5.81 -3.35 -15.35
CA PRO A 34 -5.44 -2.81 -14.05
C PRO A 34 -3.92 -2.75 -13.90
N ALA A 35 -3.40 -1.62 -13.43
CA ALA A 35 -1.97 -1.46 -13.16
C ALA A 35 -1.53 -2.46 -12.07
N PRO A 36 -0.36 -3.13 -12.24
CA PRO A 36 0.13 -4.08 -11.25
C PRO A 36 0.39 -3.39 -9.90
N PRO A 37 0.15 -4.09 -8.77
CA PRO A 37 0.31 -3.50 -7.45
C PRO A 37 1.75 -3.02 -7.24
N ALA A 38 1.89 -1.81 -6.68
CA ALA A 38 3.18 -1.22 -6.37
C ALA A 38 3.97 -2.14 -5.42
N LYS A 39 5.19 -2.50 -5.83
CA LYS A 39 6.07 -3.32 -5.00
C LYS A 39 6.44 -2.53 -3.74
N PRO A 40 6.40 -3.14 -2.54
CA PRO A 40 6.79 -2.46 -1.32
C PRO A 40 8.22 -1.93 -1.44
N VAL A 41 8.38 -0.63 -1.19
CA VAL A 41 9.68 0.04 -1.24
C VAL A 41 10.53 -0.54 -0.13
N LYS A 42 11.52 -1.37 -0.48
CA LYS A 42 12.49 -1.87 0.50
C LYS A 42 13.27 -0.68 1.04
N GLU A 43 13.03 -0.34 2.29
CA GLU A 43 13.73 0.75 2.95
C GLU A 43 15.23 0.41 3.02
N LYS A 44 16.06 1.31 2.50
CA LYS A 44 17.51 1.08 2.43
C LYS A 44 18.10 1.18 3.83
N LYS A 45 18.97 0.23 4.16
CA LYS A 45 19.78 0.29 5.38
C LYS A 45 20.93 1.29 5.19
N VAL A 46 21.20 2.07 6.22
CA VAL A 46 22.32 2.99 6.35
C VAL A 46 23.26 2.42 7.40
N CYS A 47 24.51 2.18 7.02
CA CYS A 47 25.54 1.70 7.94
C CYS A 47 26.29 2.89 8.55
N ARG A 48 26.44 2.89 9.88
CA ARG A 48 27.23 3.87 10.62
C ARG A 48 28.34 3.15 11.37
N SER A 49 29.49 3.80 11.46
CA SER A 49 30.63 3.34 12.25
C SER A 49 30.51 3.94 13.65
N GLU A 50 30.44 3.09 14.67
CA GLU A 50 30.28 3.48 16.06
C GLU A 50 31.53 3.15 16.86
N ALA A 51 31.97 4.10 17.68
CA ALA A 51 33.04 3.89 18.64
C ALA A 51 32.48 3.08 19.82
N VAL A 52 33.09 1.92 20.08
CA VAL A 52 32.71 1.05 21.20
C VAL A 52 33.67 1.30 22.36
N LEU A 53 33.13 1.57 23.55
CA LEU A 53 33.93 1.77 24.75
C LEU A 53 34.77 0.51 25.04
N GLY A 54 36.06 0.69 25.31
CA GLY A 54 36.99 -0.41 25.58
C GLY A 54 37.57 -1.09 24.34
N SER A 55 37.25 -0.64 23.12
CA SER A 55 37.86 -1.10 21.88
C SER A 55 38.39 0.10 21.08
N ASN A 56 39.61 -0.02 20.55
CA ASN A 56 40.15 0.96 19.59
C ASN A 56 39.66 0.69 18.15
N LEU A 57 38.98 -0.43 17.92
CA LEU A 57 38.39 -0.76 16.63
C LEU A 57 36.90 -0.40 16.62
N PRO A 58 36.41 0.40 15.65
CA PRO A 58 35.01 0.76 15.56
C PRO A 58 34.17 -0.41 15.04
N ASN A 59 32.91 -0.46 15.47
CA ASN A 59 31.93 -1.42 15.00
C ASN A 59 31.06 -0.79 13.90
N VAL A 60 30.67 -1.55 12.89
CA VAL A 60 29.76 -1.08 11.84
C VAL A 60 28.38 -1.67 12.04
N THR A 61 27.40 -0.81 12.33
CA THR A 61 26.01 -1.19 12.54
C THR A 61 25.14 -0.60 11.44
N CYS A 62 24.19 -1.37 10.92
CA CYS A 62 23.34 -0.99 9.80
C CYS A 62 21.85 -1.04 10.16
N HIS A 63 21.18 0.10 10.12
CA HIS A 63 19.74 0.26 10.40
C HIS A 63 19.03 1.01 9.28
N THR A 64 17.70 0.92 9.23
CA THR A 64 16.88 1.78 8.37
C THR A 64 16.92 3.24 8.84
N LYS A 65 16.40 4.16 8.03
CA LYS A 65 16.33 5.57 8.42
C LYS A 65 15.40 5.76 9.62
N GLY A 66 14.27 5.06 9.64
CA GLY A 66 13.33 5.10 10.76
C GLY A 66 13.95 4.60 12.07
N GLU A 67 14.68 3.49 12.02
CA GLU A 67 15.37 2.94 13.20
C GLU A 67 16.47 3.89 13.71
N TRP A 68 17.27 4.48 12.82
CA TRP A 68 18.26 5.48 13.23
C TRP A 68 17.63 6.69 13.91
N ALA A 69 16.49 7.18 13.40
CA ALA A 69 15.78 8.29 14.03
C ALA A 69 15.31 7.94 15.44
N ALA A 70 14.87 6.70 15.68
CA ALA A 70 14.48 6.22 17.00
C ALA A 70 15.68 6.11 17.95
N ILE A 71 16.81 5.55 17.49
CA ILE A 71 18.07 5.43 18.26
C ILE A 71 18.56 6.83 18.65
N ASP A 72 18.68 7.73 17.68
CA ASP A 72 19.14 9.11 17.89
C ASP A 72 18.18 9.86 18.86
N GLY A 73 16.88 9.59 18.78
CA GLY A 73 15.87 10.13 19.70
C GLY A 73 16.06 9.66 21.14
N GLN A 74 16.21 8.36 21.36
CA GLN A 74 16.45 7.80 22.70
C GLN A 74 17.77 8.31 23.29
N ASN A 75 18.84 8.34 22.50
CA ASN A 75 20.15 8.82 22.95
C ASN A 75 20.07 10.27 23.44
N ARG A 76 19.36 11.15 22.71
CA ARG A 76 19.14 12.54 23.15
C ARG A 76 18.34 12.61 24.45
N ALA A 77 17.26 11.84 24.56
CA ALA A 77 16.44 11.82 25.77
C ALA A 77 17.23 11.35 27.00
N ASN A 78 18.05 10.30 26.85
CA ASN A 78 18.90 9.79 27.92
C ASN A 78 19.91 10.85 28.38
N VAL A 79 20.58 11.54 27.45
CA VAL A 79 21.51 12.62 27.78
C VAL A 79 20.79 13.76 28.51
N GLN A 80 19.59 14.12 28.07
CA GLN A 80 18.79 15.17 28.73
C GLN A 80 18.42 14.77 30.16
N ASN A 81 17.88 13.57 30.35
CA ASN A 81 17.54 13.04 31.66
C ASN A 81 18.74 13.01 32.62
N MET A 82 19.93 12.65 32.12
CA MET A 82 21.16 12.63 32.93
C MET A 82 21.62 14.04 33.32
N ARG A 83 21.42 15.04 32.46
CA ARG A 83 21.72 16.45 32.78
C ARG A 83 20.76 17.00 33.83
N ASP A 84 19.47 16.68 33.69
CA ASP A 84 18.44 17.13 34.63
C ASP A 84 18.62 16.46 35.99
N ALA A 85 18.98 15.17 36.02
CA ALA A 85 19.28 14.43 37.25
C ALA A 85 20.62 14.83 37.90
N GLY A 86 21.60 15.24 37.09
CA GLY A 86 22.93 15.67 37.55
C GLY A 86 23.03 17.15 37.89
N GLY A 87 21.94 17.91 37.77
CA GLY A 87 21.89 19.33 38.09
C GLY A 87 22.04 19.58 39.59
N PHE A 88 23.26 19.87 40.05
CA PHE A 88 23.45 20.76 41.18
C PHE A 88 22.77 22.08 40.81
N THR A 89 21.60 22.34 41.38
CA THR A 89 20.93 23.63 41.30
C THR A 89 21.76 24.60 42.14
N PRO A 90 22.48 25.57 41.55
CA PRO A 90 23.08 26.62 42.36
C PRO A 90 21.90 27.46 42.88
N HIS A 91 21.64 27.35 44.19
CA HIS A 91 20.76 28.25 44.93
C HIS A 91 21.36 29.65 45.01
#